data_AF-A0AAE9AWR5-F1
#
_entry.id   AF-A0AAE9AWR5-F1
#
_cell.length_a   1.000
_cell.length_b   1.000
_cell.length_c   1.000
_cell.angle_alpha   90.00
_cell.angle_beta   90.00
_cell.angle_gamma   90.00
#
_symmetry.space_group_name_H-M   'P 1'
#
loop_
_entity.id
_entity.type
_entity.pdbx_description
1 polymer ?
#
loop_
_entity_poly.entity_id
_entity_poly.type
_entity_poly.pdbx_seq_one_letter_code
_entity_poly.pdbx_strand_id
1 'polypeptide(L)' 'RRWTGWTPFTYPFNMTQQPTASVPVGVDEDGLPVGLQVVAARHRDDLVLRVAHALYEAGVGGIAAPGGV' A
#
# COMPACT_ATOMS: atom_id res chain seq x y z
N ARG A 1 -19.24 17.66 -2.61
CA ARG A 1 -18.21 16.59 -2.63
C ARG A 1 -17.97 16.16 -1.18
N ARG A 2 -18.24 14.90 -0.78
CA ARG A 2 -17.94 14.43 0.60
C ARG A 2 -16.42 14.34 0.79
N TRP A 3 -15.91 14.64 1.98
CA TRP A 3 -14.46 14.62 2.27
C TRP A 3 -13.86 13.22 2.02
N THR A 4 -14.63 12.16 2.27
CA THR A 4 -14.22 10.76 2.07
C THR A 4 -13.95 10.41 0.60
N GLY A 5 -14.36 11.25 -0.34
CA GLY A 5 -14.21 10.99 -1.77
C GLY A 5 -12.77 11.06 -2.28
N TRP A 6 -11.83 11.67 -1.55
CA TRP A 6 -10.41 11.72 -1.96
C TRP A 6 -9.55 10.60 -1.33
N THR A 7 -10.06 9.88 -0.33
CA THR A 7 -9.34 8.82 0.42
C THR A 7 -10.23 7.58 0.64
N PRO A 8 -10.95 7.09 -0.38
CA PRO A 8 -12.01 6.09 -0.19
C PRO A 8 -11.51 4.81 0.49
N PHE A 9 -10.25 4.44 0.28
CA PHE A 9 -9.67 3.20 0.79
C PHE A 9 -8.87 3.36 2.09
N THR A 10 -8.34 4.55 2.39
CA THR A 10 -7.38 4.71 3.49
C THR A 10 -7.99 5.25 4.78
N TYR A 11 -8.99 6.14 4.68
CA TYR A 11 -9.55 6.81 5.85
C TYR A 11 -10.18 5.87 6.90
N PRO A 12 -10.87 4.77 6.53
CA PRO A 12 -11.54 3.93 7.52
C PRO A 12 -10.56 3.40 8.57
N PHE A 13 -9.35 3.00 8.13
CA PHE A 13 -8.34 2.39 9.00
C PHE A 13 -7.69 3.38 9.96
N ASN A 14 -7.66 4.68 9.64
CA ASN A 14 -7.27 5.71 10.60
C ASN A 14 -8.26 5.79 11.76
N MET A 15 -9.56 5.62 11.49
CA MET A 15 -10.61 5.70 12.50
C MET A 15 -10.67 4.43 13.35
N THR A 16 -10.50 3.26 12.72
CA THR A 16 -10.58 1.96 13.40
C THR A 16 -9.22 1.48 13.95
N GLN A 17 -8.13 2.15 13.60
CA GLN A 17 -6.75 1.95 14.09
C GLN A 17 -6.14 0.59 13.76
N GLN A 18 -6.50 -0.01 12.63
CA GLN A 18 -5.81 -1.17 12.10
C GLN A 18 -4.44 -0.73 11.55
N PRO A 19 -3.39 -1.55 11.73
CA PRO A 19 -2.13 -1.31 11.07
C PRO A 19 -2.29 -1.47 9.55
N THR A 20 -1.65 -0.59 8.80
CA THR A 20 -1.64 -0.63 7.34
C THR A 20 -0.24 -0.36 6.77
N ALA A 21 0.10 -0.98 5.66
CA ALA A 21 1.29 -0.66 4.87
C ALA A 21 0.92 -0.50 3.39
N SER A 22 1.65 0.36 2.69
CA SER A 22 1.52 0.53 1.24
C SER A 22 2.72 -0.08 0.56
N VAL A 23 2.51 -1.07 -0.31
CA VAL A 23 3.56 -1.77 -1.04
C VAL A 23 3.44 -1.43 -2.51
N PRO A 24 4.51 -0.94 -3.17
CA PRO A 24 4.48 -0.74 -4.61
C PRO A 24 4.39 -2.08 -5.34
N VAL A 25 3.48 -2.22 -6.30
CA VAL A 25 3.23 -3.51 -6.98
C VAL A 25 3.40 -3.47 -8.50
N GLY A 26 3.66 -2.30 -9.06
CA GLY A 26 3.88 -2.15 -10.50
C GLY A 26 3.62 -0.73 -10.97
N VAL A 27 3.47 -0.60 -12.28
CA VAL A 27 3.03 0.62 -12.96
C VAL A 27 1.80 0.30 -13.81
N ASP A 28 0.96 1.29 -14.05
CA ASP A 28 -0.13 1.18 -15.02
C ASP A 28 0.36 1.40 -16.47
N GLU A 29 -0.57 1.40 -17.42
CA GLU A 29 -0.29 1.56 -18.86
C GLU A 29 0.36 2.92 -19.20
N ASP A 30 0.14 3.94 -18.36
CA ASP A 30 0.72 5.27 -18.48
C ASP A 30 2.06 5.39 -17.72
N GLY A 31 2.53 4.30 -17.12
CA GLY A 31 3.79 4.25 -16.36
C GLY A 31 3.69 4.84 -14.96
N LEU A 32 2.48 5.06 -14.43
CA LEU A 32 2.28 5.60 -13.09
C LEU A 32 2.34 4.49 -12.03
N PRO A 33 3.01 4.72 -10.88
CA PRO A 33 3.09 3.74 -9.80
C PRO A 33 1.74 3.30 -9.25
N VAL A 34 1.54 1.99 -9.12
CA VAL A 34 0.39 1.37 -8.47
C VAL A 34 0.81 0.81 -7.11
N GLY A 35 0.04 1.13 -6.06
CA GLY A 35 0.26 0.67 -4.70
C GLY A 35 -0.80 -0.31 -4.22
N LEU A 36 -0.39 -1.32 -3.45
CA LEU A 36 -1.25 -2.25 -2.72
C LEU A 36 -1.29 -1.87 -1.23
N GLN A 37 -2.48 -1.63 -0.70
CA GLN A 37 -2.68 -1.42 0.74
C GLN A 37 -2.91 -2.75 1.45
N VAL A 38 -1.98 -3.12 2.33
CA VAL A 38 -2.10 -4.28 3.21
C VAL A 38 -2.67 -3.82 4.55
N VAL A 39 -3.69 -4.53 5.04
CA VAL A 39 -4.36 -4.22 6.32
C VAL A 39 -4.49 -5.50 7.13
N ALA A 40 -4.17 -5.44 8.42
CA ALA A 40 -4.39 -6.56 9.34
C ALA A 40 -5.33 -6.17 10.48
N ALA A 41 -5.68 -7.14 11.34
CA ALA A 41 -6.39 -6.86 12.57
C ALA A 41 -5.59 -5.89 13.48
N ARG A 42 -6.28 -5.18 14.38
CA ARG A 42 -5.63 -4.27 15.32
C ARG A 42 -4.54 -4.99 16.12
N HIS A 43 -3.41 -4.33 16.34
CA HIS A 43 -2.20 -4.85 17.01
C HIS A 43 -1.49 -6.01 16.29
N ARG A 44 -1.78 -6.21 14.99
CA ARG A 44 -1.11 -7.22 14.15
C ARG A 44 -0.18 -6.61 13.11
N ASP A 45 0.62 -5.63 13.52
CA ASP A 45 1.69 -5.04 12.73
C ASP A 45 2.66 -6.12 12.21
N ASP A 46 2.85 -7.18 13.00
CA ASP A 46 3.62 -8.37 12.61
C ASP A 46 3.10 -9.03 11.32
N LEU A 47 1.78 -9.05 11.10
CA LEU A 47 1.20 -9.62 9.89
C LEU A 47 1.38 -8.70 8.70
N VAL A 48 1.16 -7.39 8.89
CA VAL A 48 1.36 -6.38 7.84
C VAL A 48 2.80 -6.41 7.35
N LEU A 49 3.76 -6.41 8.26
CA LEU A 49 5.19 -6.43 7.93
C LEU A 49 5.62 -7.76 7.30
N ARG A 50 5.09 -8.90 7.77
CA ARG A 50 5.38 -10.20 7.14
C ARG A 50 4.88 -10.29 5.71
N VAL A 51 3.67 -9.78 5.44
CA VAL A 51 3.14 -9.74 4.06
C VAL A 51 3.97 -8.80 3.19
N ALA A 52 4.29 -7.60 3.69
CA ALA A 52 5.13 -6.65 2.95
C ALA A 52 6.52 -7.24 2.64
N HIS A 53 7.13 -7.93 3.61
CA HIS A 53 8.42 -8.60 3.42
C HIS A 53 8.31 -9.77 2.43
N ALA A 54 7.26 -10.58 2.50
CA ALA A 54 7.05 -11.66 1.54
C ALA A 54 6.87 -11.15 0.11
N LEU A 55 6.20 -10.02 -0.08
CA LEU A 55 6.09 -9.34 -1.37
C LEU A 55 7.46 -8.85 -1.85
N TYR A 56 8.23 -8.22 -0.97
CA TYR A 56 9.59 -7.78 -1.27
C TYR A 56 10.49 -8.94 -1.74
N GLU A 57 10.52 -10.06 -1.01
CA GLU A 57 11.29 -11.25 -1.37
C GLU A 57 10.83 -11.88 -2.69
N ALA A 58 9.55 -11.73 -3.03
CA ALA A 58 8.99 -12.16 -4.32
C ALA A 58 9.34 -11.20 -5.49
N GLY A 59 10.12 -10.14 -5.23
CA GLY A 59 10.50 -9.12 -6.23
C GLY A 59 9.45 -8.03 -6.44
N VAL A 60 8.38 -8.02 -5.63
CA VAL A 60 7.36 -6.97 -5.67
C VAL A 60 7.90 -5.73 -4.93
N GLY A 61 7.86 -4.58 -5.59
CA GLY A 61 8.30 -3.31 -5.01
C GLY A 61 9.58 -2.72 -5.59
N GLY A 62 10.24 -3.45 -6.51
CA GLY A 62 11.33 -2.92 -7.34
C GLY A 62 10.85 -2.04 -8.50
N ILE A 63 9.88 -1.15 -8.27
CA ILE A 63 9.45 -0.20 -9.30
C ILE A 63 10.45 0.94 -9.44
N ALA A 64 10.77 1.31 -10.68
CA ALA A 64 11.65 2.44 -10.96
C ALA A 64 11.04 3.75 -10.41
N ALA A 65 11.90 4.66 -9.94
CA ALA A 65 11.46 5.98 -9.52
C ALA A 65 10.82 6.74 -10.71
N PRO A 66 9.72 7.50 -10.50
CA PRO A 66 9.15 8.32 -11.56
C PRO A 66 10.18 9.32 -12.09
N GLY A 67 10.52 9.23 -13.38
CA GLY A 67 11.44 10.16 -14.06
C GLY A 67 12.92 9.75 -14.11
N GLY A 68 13.23 8.45 -14.19
CA GLY A 68 14.61 7.95 -14.30
C GLY A 68 15.42 8.60 -15.43
N VAL A 69 16.37 9.46 -15.01
CA VAL A 69 17.70 9.60 -15.62
C VAL A 69 18.55 8.37 -15.32
#